data_AF-A0A1F7GEW7-F1
#
_entry.id   AF-A0A1F7GEW7-F1
#
_cell.length_a   1.000
_cell.length_b   1.000
_cell.length_c   1.000
_cell.angle_alpha   90.00
_cell.angle_beta   90.00
_cell.angle_gamma   90.00
#
_symmetry.space_group_name_H-M   'P 1'
#
loop_
_entity.id
_entity.type
_entity.pdbx_description
1 polymer ?
#
loop_
_entity_poly.entity_id
_entity_poly.type
_entity_poly.pdbx_seq_one_letter_code
_entity_poly.pdbx_strand_id
1 'polypeptide(L)'
;MKVYLILAIFLPFVTVYLLLTISVSAQQSPYIYSCFEPGLLISPTVSFSPTLIPPPNLTTTFAPGQTLSLSPTQVISPTPMQSPTQTVSDTCRAGSKTLVKGEGICDERTNAVNLCEGNNQMVAKQNYCGTGRVCRNQTNSNQIKCEAVCQLRMGTGDIQTKADLVALAEDYKSHDEFITAVDKGVMALTKTNLGPERLGKINVWALLDLNQSYFQGFNCPTPKGSLVACWNYAKAAQYALSTCGGDIHLILNNDTHRIGSVGGIAIWGSAYIYNFAFDYPTVPHELGHAMAGLSDEYSFGIAALPGTKEGINCAPLGSSSQTTPCPKWAARFPNTGCYPRCGYTNFFRPMQKSIMDRGGANASYDFNEPSLVDGWDEVLKYFN
;
A
#
# COMPACT_ATOMS: atom_id res chain seq x y z
N MET A 1 30.74 -4.38 -58.69
CA MET A 1 30.50 -5.74 -58.17
C MET A 1 29.31 -5.66 -57.23
N LYS A 2 28.22 -6.37 -57.55
CA LYS A 2 26.96 -6.42 -56.80
C LYS A 2 27.15 -7.27 -55.54
N VAL A 3 26.61 -6.85 -54.40
CA VAL A 3 26.07 -7.76 -53.37
C VAL A 3 24.80 -7.13 -52.78
N TYR A 4 23.77 -7.97 -52.74
CA TYR A 4 22.37 -7.73 -52.41
C TYR A 4 22.09 -7.93 -50.91
N LEU A 5 21.06 -7.22 -50.43
CA LEU A 5 19.90 -7.75 -49.67
C LEU A 5 20.14 -8.88 -48.66
N ILE A 6 20.11 -8.55 -47.35
CA ILE A 6 19.46 -9.39 -46.33
C ILE A 6 18.75 -8.46 -45.34
N LEU A 7 17.53 -8.06 -45.69
CA LEU A 7 16.56 -7.43 -44.80
C LEU A 7 15.29 -8.30 -44.82
N ALA A 8 15.33 -9.42 -44.11
CA ALA A 8 14.17 -10.23 -43.70
C ALA A 8 14.73 -11.52 -43.08
N ILE A 9 14.65 -11.66 -41.76
CA ILE A 9 14.50 -12.87 -40.93
C ILE A 9 14.79 -12.39 -39.49
N PHE A 10 13.88 -11.63 -38.88
CA PHE A 10 13.85 -11.42 -37.41
C PHE A 10 12.43 -11.06 -36.90
N LEU A 11 11.39 -11.43 -37.66
CA LEU A 11 9.98 -11.38 -37.24
C LEU A 11 9.39 -12.78 -37.45
N PRO A 12 9.68 -13.74 -36.55
CA PRO A 12 8.57 -14.35 -35.82
C PRO A 12 8.90 -14.84 -34.39
N PHE A 13 9.94 -14.30 -33.71
CA PHE A 13 10.30 -14.74 -32.35
C PHE A 13 9.77 -13.84 -31.22
N VAL A 14 9.15 -12.69 -31.52
CA VAL A 14 8.69 -11.74 -30.50
C VAL A 14 7.23 -11.97 -30.06
N THR A 15 6.44 -12.74 -30.81
CA THR A 15 5.02 -12.98 -30.49
C THR A 15 4.72 -14.29 -29.77
N VAL A 16 5.70 -15.19 -29.60
CA VAL A 16 5.51 -16.47 -28.87
C VAL A 16 5.92 -16.38 -27.40
N TYR A 17 6.69 -15.36 -26.99
CA TYR A 17 7.07 -15.18 -25.59
C TYR A 17 6.02 -14.44 -24.74
N LEU A 18 5.01 -13.82 -25.37
CA LEU A 18 3.97 -13.04 -24.68
C LEU A 18 2.73 -13.85 -24.28
N LEU A 19 2.64 -15.14 -24.64
CA LEU A 19 1.49 -16.00 -24.34
C LEU A 19 1.82 -17.22 -23.47
N LEU A 20 3.06 -17.33 -22.98
CA LEU A 20 3.52 -18.45 -22.14
C LEU A 20 3.68 -18.10 -20.65
N THR A 21 3.34 -16.87 -20.23
CA THR A 21 3.41 -16.44 -18.82
C THR A 21 2.05 -16.39 -18.10
N ILE A 22 0.95 -16.81 -18.72
CA ILE A 22 -0.40 -16.81 -18.09
C ILE A 22 -0.86 -18.22 -17.67
N SER A 23 -0.05 -19.25 -17.87
CA SER A 23 -0.41 -20.63 -17.49
C SER A 23 0.65 -21.30 -16.63
N VAL A 24 1.01 -20.68 -15.51
CA VAL A 24 1.60 -21.43 -14.39
C VAL A 24 0.44 -21.75 -13.45
N SER A 25 -0.03 -22.98 -13.53
CA SER A 25 -0.95 -23.52 -12.55
C SER A 25 -0.35 -23.33 -11.16
N ALA A 26 -1.19 -22.85 -10.24
CA ALA A 26 -0.88 -22.72 -8.83
C ALA A 26 -0.59 -24.11 -8.24
N GLN A 27 0.65 -24.58 -8.37
CA GLN A 27 1.16 -25.67 -7.55
C GLN A 27 1.59 -25.01 -6.24
N GLN A 28 0.67 -25.02 -5.27
CA GLN A 28 0.84 -24.50 -3.92
C GLN A 28 2.04 -25.21 -3.26
N SER A 29 3.20 -24.59 -3.32
CA SER A 29 4.35 -24.95 -2.47
C SER A 29 4.00 -24.58 -1.03
N PRO A 30 4.35 -25.40 -0.02
CA PRO A 30 4.13 -25.06 1.37
C PRO A 30 5.04 -23.89 1.73
N TYR A 31 4.50 -22.68 1.71
CA TYR A 31 5.18 -21.45 2.10
C TYR A 31 5.67 -21.61 3.55
N ILE A 32 6.94 -21.91 3.74
CA ILE A 32 7.59 -21.67 5.02
C ILE A 32 7.80 -20.15 5.05
N TYR A 33 7.17 -19.46 6.00
CA TYR A 33 7.50 -18.08 6.36
C TYR A 33 8.92 -18.04 6.97
N SER A 34 9.91 -18.35 6.15
CA SER A 34 11.30 -18.01 6.35
C SER A 34 11.49 -16.69 5.63
N CYS A 35 11.79 -15.64 6.37
CA CYS A 35 12.12 -14.33 5.82
C CYS A 35 13.46 -14.35 5.06
N PHE A 36 13.71 -15.26 4.11
CA PHE A 36 14.89 -15.25 3.23
C PHE A 36 14.62 -15.97 1.91
N GLU A 37 14.69 -15.24 0.80
CA GLU A 37 15.79 -15.33 -0.17
C GLU A 37 15.87 -14.01 -0.99
N PRO A 38 16.97 -13.24 -0.93
CA PRO A 38 17.21 -12.08 -1.80
C PRO A 38 17.56 -12.46 -3.26
N GLY A 39 17.29 -13.70 -3.68
CA GLY A 39 17.79 -14.29 -4.93
C GLY A 39 16.93 -14.05 -6.17
N LEU A 40 15.73 -13.48 -6.03
CA LEU A 40 14.82 -13.21 -7.14
C LEU A 40 14.51 -11.71 -7.24
N LEU A 41 15.56 -10.91 -7.43
CA LEU A 41 15.42 -9.62 -8.08
C LEU A 41 15.00 -9.89 -9.53
N ILE A 42 13.69 -10.01 -9.78
CA ILE A 42 13.16 -9.62 -11.08
C ILE A 42 13.31 -8.10 -11.09
N SER A 43 14.44 -7.58 -11.59
CA SER A 43 14.47 -6.20 -12.05
C SER A 43 13.40 -6.09 -13.12
N PRO A 44 12.31 -5.32 -12.92
CA PRO A 44 11.55 -4.87 -14.07
C PRO A 44 12.41 -3.77 -14.68
N THR A 45 13.34 -4.13 -15.58
CA THR A 45 13.77 -3.19 -16.63
C THR A 45 12.57 -2.96 -17.54
N VAL A 46 11.60 -2.18 -17.05
CA VAL A 46 10.57 -1.58 -17.88
C VAL A 46 11.27 -0.41 -18.56
N SER A 47 11.81 -0.69 -19.75
CA SER A 47 12.19 0.33 -20.71
C SER A 47 10.92 1.11 -21.08
N PHE A 48 10.73 2.28 -20.49
CA PHE A 48 9.75 3.25 -20.96
C PHE A 48 10.21 3.80 -22.31
N SER A 49 9.67 3.24 -23.40
CA SER A 49 9.64 3.95 -24.69
C SER A 49 8.44 4.92 -24.66
N PRO A 50 8.65 6.24 -24.80
CA PRO A 50 7.56 7.19 -24.83
C PRO A 50 6.87 7.10 -26.19
N THR A 51 5.81 6.30 -26.28
CA THR A 51 4.89 6.35 -27.43
C THR A 51 3.92 7.51 -27.19
N LEU A 52 4.22 8.66 -27.81
CA LEU A 52 3.30 9.78 -27.95
C LEU A 52 2.01 9.29 -28.63
N ILE A 53 0.94 9.12 -27.85
CA ILE A 53 -0.41 8.93 -28.39
C ILE A 53 -0.93 10.32 -28.77
N PRO A 54 -1.17 10.61 -30.07
CA PRO A 54 -1.80 11.86 -30.46
C PRO A 54 -3.25 11.90 -29.95
N PRO A 55 -3.77 13.09 -29.61
CA PRO A 55 -5.12 13.25 -29.07
C PRO A 55 -6.18 12.79 -30.09
N PRO A 56 -7.31 12.23 -29.62
CA PRO A 56 -8.40 11.83 -30.52
C PRO A 56 -9.02 13.07 -31.17
N ASN A 57 -8.99 13.09 -32.51
CA ASN A 57 -9.78 14.01 -33.33
C ASN A 57 -11.28 13.73 -33.14
N LEU A 58 -11.95 14.60 -32.38
CA LEU A 58 -13.40 14.68 -32.31
C LEU A 58 -13.90 15.44 -33.55
N THR A 59 -14.26 14.69 -34.60
CA THR A 59 -15.01 15.22 -35.74
C THR A 59 -16.49 15.10 -35.43
N THR A 60 -17.14 16.21 -35.08
CA THR A 60 -18.59 16.33 -34.94
C THR A 60 -19.23 16.52 -36.32
N THR A 61 -19.85 15.47 -36.85
CA THR A 61 -20.67 15.56 -38.06
C THR A 61 -22.05 16.11 -37.69
N PHE A 62 -22.31 17.38 -38.03
CA PHE A 62 -23.66 17.93 -38.02
C PHE A 62 -24.45 17.37 -39.21
N ALA A 63 -25.60 16.74 -38.95
CA ALA A 63 -26.57 16.40 -39.97
C ALA A 63 -27.45 17.63 -40.30
N PRO A 64 -27.70 17.95 -41.58
CA PRO A 64 -28.54 19.06 -41.98
C PRO A 64 -30.03 18.71 -41.86
N GLY A 65 -30.81 19.75 -41.56
CA GLY A 65 -32.21 19.66 -41.14
C GLY A 65 -33.17 19.06 -42.16
N GLN A 66 -34.21 18.43 -41.62
CA GLN A 66 -35.45 18.15 -42.33
C GLN A 66 -36.51 19.18 -41.93
N THR A 67 -36.97 19.93 -42.91
CA THR A 67 -38.10 20.85 -42.83
C THR A 67 -39.39 20.03 -42.93
N LEU A 68 -40.17 19.96 -41.85
CA LEU A 68 -41.53 19.41 -41.89
C LEU A 68 -42.54 20.53 -42.08
N SER A 69 -43.31 20.41 -43.16
CA SER A 69 -44.44 21.26 -43.55
C SER A 69 -45.58 21.12 -42.54
N LEU A 70 -46.06 22.24 -42.01
CA LEU A 70 -47.23 22.33 -41.14
C LEU A 70 -48.52 22.42 -41.96
N SER A 71 -49.50 21.59 -41.60
CA SER A 71 -50.91 21.76 -41.99
C SER A 71 -51.64 22.64 -40.96
N PRO A 72 -52.57 23.51 -41.38
CA PRO A 72 -53.27 24.42 -40.47
C PRO A 72 -54.39 23.68 -39.73
N THR A 73 -54.20 23.42 -38.44
CA THR A 73 -55.25 22.94 -37.54
C THR A 73 -55.81 24.09 -36.72
N GLN A 74 -57.13 24.09 -36.62
CA GLN A 74 -57.99 25.15 -36.11
C GLN A 74 -57.62 25.67 -34.72
N VAL A 75 -57.70 27.01 -34.60
CA VAL A 75 -57.57 27.78 -33.36
C VAL A 75 -58.83 27.55 -32.52
N ILE A 76 -58.69 26.78 -31.43
CA ILE A 76 -59.62 26.79 -30.31
C ILE A 76 -58.99 27.65 -29.23
N SER A 77 -59.64 28.75 -28.85
CA SER A 77 -59.20 29.64 -27.76
C SER A 77 -59.04 28.85 -26.45
N PRO A 78 -57.83 28.78 -25.87
CA PRO A 78 -57.66 28.19 -24.56
C PRO A 78 -58.03 29.22 -23.50
N THR A 79 -58.95 28.83 -22.62
CA THR A 79 -59.13 29.41 -21.29
C THR A 79 -57.75 29.50 -20.61
N PRO A 80 -57.38 30.62 -19.94
CA PRO A 80 -56.09 30.75 -19.29
C PRO A 80 -56.04 29.82 -18.06
N MET A 81 -55.61 28.59 -18.29
CA MET A 81 -55.22 27.68 -17.23
C MET A 81 -53.90 28.20 -16.70
N GLN A 82 -53.94 28.89 -15.55
CA GLN A 82 -52.74 29.28 -14.81
C GLN A 82 -51.96 27.99 -14.52
N SER A 83 -50.89 27.75 -15.28
CA SER A 83 -49.92 26.72 -14.92
C SER A 83 -49.46 27.02 -13.50
N PRO A 84 -49.60 26.09 -12.54
CA PRO A 84 -49.07 26.30 -11.22
C PRO A 84 -47.58 26.58 -11.38
N THR A 85 -47.15 27.78 -10.99
CA THR A 85 -45.75 28.11 -10.83
C THR A 85 -45.20 27.14 -9.80
N GLN A 86 -44.70 25.99 -10.25
CA GLN A 86 -43.96 25.07 -9.39
C GLN A 86 -42.71 25.84 -8.97
N THR A 87 -42.70 26.30 -7.73
CA THR A 87 -41.52 26.87 -7.10
C THR A 87 -40.47 25.77 -7.07
N VAL A 88 -39.50 25.85 -7.99
CA VAL A 88 -38.35 24.95 -8.01
C VAL A 88 -37.62 25.15 -6.68
N SER A 89 -37.58 24.11 -5.86
CA SER A 89 -36.85 24.14 -4.60
C SER A 89 -35.39 23.84 -4.90
N ASP A 90 -34.47 24.72 -4.54
CA ASP A 90 -33.02 24.45 -4.70
C ASP A 90 -32.46 23.58 -3.57
N THR A 91 -33.31 22.85 -2.84
CA THR A 91 -32.89 22.07 -1.67
C THR A 91 -33.24 20.60 -1.77
N CYS A 92 -32.45 19.79 -1.07
CA CYS A 92 -32.68 18.36 -0.87
C CYS A 92 -32.53 17.97 0.60
N ARG A 93 -33.18 16.88 1.01
CA ARG A 93 -33.01 16.29 2.34
C ARG A 93 -32.25 14.97 2.25
N ALA A 94 -31.21 14.85 3.08
CA ALA A 94 -30.45 13.63 3.29
C ALA A 94 -30.39 13.32 4.79
N GLY A 95 -31.30 12.46 5.25
CA GLY A 95 -31.52 12.23 6.68
C GLY A 95 -31.99 13.51 7.39
N SER A 96 -31.25 13.96 8.39
CA SER A 96 -31.51 15.22 9.11
C SER A 96 -30.90 16.46 8.45
N LYS A 97 -30.09 16.31 7.40
CA LYS A 97 -29.42 17.42 6.73
C LYS A 97 -30.27 17.97 5.59
N THR A 98 -30.31 19.30 5.50
CA THR A 98 -30.79 20.02 4.31
C THR A 98 -29.57 20.44 3.50
N LEU A 99 -29.57 20.07 2.22
CA LEU A 99 -28.52 20.35 1.24
C LEU A 99 -29.05 21.36 0.24
N VAL A 100 -28.22 22.29 -0.23
CA VAL A 100 -28.56 23.10 -1.40
C VAL A 100 -28.07 22.43 -2.69
N LYS A 101 -28.65 22.81 -3.82
CA LYS A 101 -28.26 22.29 -5.14
C LYS A 101 -26.75 22.46 -5.35
N GLY A 102 -26.09 21.37 -5.73
CA GLY A 102 -24.63 21.28 -5.88
C GLY A 102 -23.87 20.85 -4.62
N GLU A 103 -24.51 20.81 -3.44
CA GLU A 103 -23.95 20.16 -2.26
C GLU A 103 -24.18 18.65 -2.30
N GLY A 104 -23.39 17.91 -1.51
CA GLY A 104 -23.54 16.47 -1.45
C GLY A 104 -22.95 15.84 -0.20
N ILE A 105 -23.02 14.51 -0.18
CA ILE A 105 -22.40 13.67 0.84
C ILE A 105 -21.53 12.65 0.13
N CYS A 106 -20.24 12.65 0.43
CA CYS A 106 -19.29 11.64 -0.03
C CYS A 106 -19.35 10.43 0.89
N ASP A 107 -19.48 9.25 0.29
CA ASP A 107 -19.14 7.98 0.89
C ASP A 107 -17.67 7.68 0.54
N GLU A 108 -16.79 7.92 1.51
CA GLU A 108 -15.34 7.76 1.35
C GLU A 108 -14.94 6.30 1.13
N ARG A 109 -15.79 5.33 1.51
CA ARG A 109 -15.52 3.91 1.28
C ARG A 109 -15.72 3.53 -0.17
N THR A 110 -16.77 4.04 -0.80
CA THR A 110 -17.11 3.70 -2.19
C THR A 110 -16.63 4.74 -3.20
N ASN A 111 -16.08 5.86 -2.72
CA ASN A 111 -15.73 7.05 -3.51
C ASN A 111 -16.93 7.56 -4.34
N ALA A 112 -18.14 7.42 -3.78
CA ALA A 112 -19.39 7.82 -4.40
C ALA A 112 -19.92 9.10 -3.73
N VAL A 113 -20.51 10.00 -4.52
CA VAL A 113 -21.10 11.24 -4.01
C VAL A 113 -22.60 11.24 -4.26
N ASN A 114 -23.39 11.41 -3.21
CA ASN A 114 -24.82 11.71 -3.33
C ASN A 114 -24.99 13.23 -3.42
N LEU A 115 -25.26 13.74 -4.62
CA LEU A 115 -25.35 15.17 -4.93
C LEU A 115 -26.81 15.64 -4.93
N CYS A 116 -27.09 16.82 -4.38
CA CYS A 116 -28.38 17.47 -4.49
C CYS A 116 -28.53 18.16 -5.86
N GLU A 117 -29.51 17.76 -6.66
CA GLU A 117 -29.84 18.39 -7.94
C GLU A 117 -31.01 19.39 -7.84
N GLY A 118 -31.54 19.59 -6.61
CA GLY A 118 -32.73 20.39 -6.31
C GLY A 118 -33.98 19.52 -6.24
N ASN A 119 -35.12 20.11 -5.90
CA ASN A 119 -36.45 19.50 -5.83
C ASN A 119 -36.48 18.22 -4.98
N ASN A 120 -35.70 18.16 -3.90
CA ASN A 120 -35.54 16.98 -3.08
C ASN A 120 -35.02 15.73 -3.82
N GLN A 121 -34.29 15.93 -4.92
CA GLN A 121 -33.66 14.88 -5.71
C GLN A 121 -32.18 14.75 -5.34
N MET A 122 -31.84 13.62 -4.72
CA MET A 122 -30.46 13.19 -4.49
C MET A 122 -30.04 12.23 -5.59
N VAL A 123 -28.91 12.49 -6.23
CA VAL A 123 -28.37 11.67 -7.32
C VAL A 123 -27.00 11.12 -6.94
N ALA A 124 -26.86 9.81 -6.97
CA ALA A 124 -25.58 9.14 -6.77
C ALA A 124 -24.68 9.33 -8.00
N LYS A 125 -23.49 9.87 -7.80
CA LYS A 125 -22.43 10.05 -8.80
C LYS A 125 -21.24 9.19 -8.40
N GLN A 126 -21.04 8.10 -9.13
CA GLN A 126 -19.86 7.26 -9.00
C GLN A 126 -18.64 7.96 -9.60
N ASN A 127 -17.47 7.82 -8.96
CA ASN A 127 -16.22 8.42 -9.43
C ASN A 127 -16.33 9.94 -9.68
N TYR A 128 -17.04 10.65 -8.78
CA TYR A 128 -17.32 12.09 -8.92
C TYR A 128 -16.05 12.93 -9.12
N CYS A 129 -14.95 12.53 -8.50
CA CYS A 129 -13.67 13.25 -8.55
C CYS A 129 -12.78 12.86 -9.74
N GLY A 130 -13.15 11.84 -10.53
CA GLY A 130 -12.35 11.31 -11.61
C GLY A 130 -11.19 10.43 -11.16
N THR A 131 -10.47 9.86 -12.12
CA THR A 131 -9.37 8.92 -11.90
C THR A 131 -8.23 9.54 -11.08
N GLY A 132 -7.70 8.77 -10.13
CA GLY A 132 -6.58 9.21 -9.27
C GLY A 132 -7.00 10.15 -8.14
N ARG A 133 -8.30 10.35 -7.92
CA ARG A 133 -8.82 11.24 -6.89
C ARG A 133 -9.92 10.58 -6.06
N VAL A 134 -9.99 10.98 -4.80
CA VAL A 134 -11.02 10.55 -3.84
C VAL A 134 -11.88 11.74 -3.41
N CYS A 135 -13.17 11.49 -3.19
CA CYS A 135 -14.06 12.47 -2.60
C CYS A 135 -13.84 12.56 -1.09
N ARG A 136 -14.13 13.72 -0.51
CA ARG A 136 -14.08 13.95 0.93
C ARG A 136 -15.14 14.96 1.34
N ASN A 137 -15.77 14.71 2.48
CA ASN A 137 -16.69 15.68 3.08
C ASN A 137 -15.88 16.82 3.72
N GLN A 138 -16.16 18.06 3.36
CA GLN A 138 -15.54 19.20 4.05
C GLN A 138 -16.15 19.35 5.46
N THR A 139 -15.31 19.53 6.47
CA THR A 139 -15.78 19.76 7.85
C THR A 139 -16.65 21.01 7.91
N ASN A 140 -17.83 20.89 8.55
CA ASN A 140 -18.79 21.98 8.73
C ASN A 140 -19.40 22.55 7.44
N SER A 141 -19.27 21.88 6.29
CA SER A 141 -20.04 22.20 5.09
C SER A 141 -20.51 20.92 4.40
N ASN A 142 -21.48 21.03 3.50
CA ASN A 142 -21.87 19.91 2.64
C ASN A 142 -21.19 19.98 1.27
N GLN A 143 -20.06 20.71 1.19
CA GLN A 143 -19.26 20.79 -0.01
C GLN A 143 -18.36 19.55 -0.11
N ILE A 144 -18.23 19.03 -1.34
CA ILE A 144 -17.38 17.89 -1.63
C ILE A 144 -16.02 18.39 -2.11
N LYS A 145 -14.96 17.93 -1.45
CA LYS A 145 -13.58 18.14 -1.89
C LYS A 145 -13.10 16.91 -2.64
N CYS A 146 -12.32 17.13 -3.71
CA CYS A 146 -11.62 16.07 -4.41
C CYS A 146 -10.12 16.15 -4.11
N GLU A 147 -9.56 15.11 -3.52
CA GLU A 147 -8.15 15.02 -3.13
C GLU A 147 -7.43 13.98 -3.99
N ALA A 148 -6.10 14.06 -4.09
CA ALA A 148 -5.33 12.99 -4.72
C ALA A 148 -5.49 11.70 -3.90
N VAL A 149 -5.60 10.56 -4.59
CA VAL A 149 -5.74 9.26 -3.93
C VAL A 149 -4.47 8.86 -3.16
N CYS A 150 -3.30 9.28 -3.62
CA CYS A 150 -2.02 9.09 -2.93
C CYS A 150 -1.63 10.40 -2.23
N GLN A 151 -1.42 10.33 -0.91
CA GLN A 151 -0.97 11.49 -0.10
C GLN A 151 0.37 11.21 0.56
N LEU A 152 1.37 12.06 0.28
CA LEU A 152 2.69 11.98 0.92
C LEU A 152 2.56 12.33 2.41
N ARG A 153 3.09 11.46 3.27
CA ARG A 153 3.09 11.61 4.74
C ARG A 153 4.50 11.80 5.31
N MET A 154 5.51 11.28 4.64
CA MET A 154 6.93 11.45 4.99
C MET A 154 7.78 11.43 3.71
N GLY A 155 8.87 12.20 3.66
CA GLY A 155 9.78 12.25 2.52
C GLY A 155 9.56 13.47 1.63
N THR A 156 10.02 13.38 0.37
CA THR A 156 9.93 14.48 -0.61
C THR A 156 9.02 14.16 -1.81
N GLY A 157 8.60 12.90 -1.94
CA GLY A 157 7.75 12.43 -3.03
C GLY A 157 8.49 12.23 -4.35
N ASP A 158 9.82 12.25 -4.34
CA ASP A 158 10.61 11.83 -5.50
C ASP A 158 10.65 10.29 -5.54
N ILE A 159 9.94 9.72 -6.51
CA ILE A 159 9.75 8.28 -6.66
C ILE A 159 10.91 7.57 -7.37
N GLN A 160 11.94 8.30 -7.81
CA GLN A 160 13.08 7.70 -8.52
C GLN A 160 14.28 7.45 -7.61
N THR A 161 14.39 8.22 -6.52
CA THR A 161 15.58 8.27 -5.67
C THR A 161 15.33 7.79 -4.24
N LYS A 162 14.10 7.37 -3.92
CA LYS A 162 13.68 6.95 -2.58
C LYS A 162 12.89 5.66 -2.65
N ALA A 163 12.92 4.91 -1.55
CA ALA A 163 12.03 3.77 -1.37
C ALA A 163 10.62 4.29 -1.08
N ASP A 164 9.67 3.97 -1.96
CA ASP A 164 8.27 4.37 -1.81
C ASP A 164 7.47 3.32 -1.05
N LEU A 165 7.26 3.59 0.24
CA LEU A 165 6.38 2.79 1.09
C LEU A 165 4.94 3.30 0.98
N VAL A 166 4.03 2.46 0.50
CA VAL A 166 2.61 2.80 0.36
C VAL A 166 1.79 2.10 1.44
N ALA A 167 1.20 2.89 2.32
CA ALA A 167 0.21 2.42 3.27
C ALA A 167 -1.15 2.23 2.57
N LEU A 168 -1.75 1.06 2.78
CA LEU A 168 -3.04 0.63 2.26
C LEU A 168 -4.02 0.45 3.42
N ALA A 169 -5.26 0.88 3.25
CA ALA A 169 -6.29 0.73 4.25
C ALA A 169 -6.96 -0.65 4.18
N GLU A 170 -7.22 -1.26 5.34
CA GLU A 170 -8.12 -2.40 5.51
C GLU A 170 -9.15 -2.05 6.59
N ASP A 171 -10.43 -1.98 6.18
CA ASP A 171 -11.59 -1.71 7.02
C ASP A 171 -11.61 -0.38 7.80
N TYR A 172 -11.01 0.67 7.23
CA TYR A 172 -11.20 2.04 7.71
C TYR A 172 -12.52 2.64 7.21
N LYS A 173 -13.14 3.49 8.02
CA LYS A 173 -14.45 4.10 7.69
C LYS A 173 -14.33 5.49 7.06
N SER A 174 -13.19 6.13 7.23
CA SER A 174 -12.92 7.48 6.73
C SER A 174 -11.45 7.68 6.43
N HIS A 175 -11.15 8.63 5.52
CA HIS A 175 -9.79 9.02 5.20
C HIS A 175 -9.06 9.56 6.43
N ASP A 176 -9.75 10.30 7.31
CA ASP A 176 -9.13 10.88 8.51
C ASP A 176 -8.68 9.82 9.52
N GLU A 177 -9.50 8.79 9.73
CA GLU A 177 -9.14 7.66 10.59
C GLU A 177 -7.91 6.93 10.02
N PHE A 178 -7.88 6.70 8.70
CA PHE A 178 -6.77 6.02 8.05
C PHE A 178 -5.49 6.88 8.04
N ILE A 179 -5.57 8.16 7.70
CA ILE A 179 -4.43 9.08 7.73
C ILE A 179 -3.85 9.16 9.15
N THR A 180 -4.70 9.21 10.18
CA THR A 180 -4.25 9.19 11.58
C THR A 180 -3.44 7.93 11.90
N ALA A 181 -3.87 6.77 11.41
CA ALA A 181 -3.13 5.51 11.55
C ALA A 181 -1.77 5.54 10.83
N VAL A 182 -1.71 6.07 9.60
CA VAL A 182 -0.45 6.24 8.86
C VAL A 182 0.50 7.18 9.61
N ASP A 183 -0.01 8.31 10.11
CA ASP A 183 0.77 9.29 10.86
C ASP A 183 1.34 8.71 12.16
N LYS A 184 0.61 7.82 12.84
CA LYS A 184 1.15 7.05 13.97
C LYS A 184 2.33 6.18 13.56
N GLY A 185 2.24 5.50 12.41
CA GLY A 185 3.35 4.72 11.85
C GLY A 185 4.58 5.57 11.52
N VAL A 186 4.37 6.74 10.90
CA VAL A 186 5.44 7.72 10.62
C VAL A 186 6.07 8.23 11.92
N MET A 187 5.26 8.55 12.94
CA MET A 187 5.77 8.92 14.27
C MET A 187 6.57 7.78 14.92
N ALA A 188 6.17 6.53 14.74
CA ALA A 188 6.93 5.39 15.24
C ALA A 188 8.29 5.24 14.52
N LEU A 189 8.32 5.42 13.20
CA LEU A 189 9.56 5.39 12.41
C LEU A 189 10.53 6.50 12.82
N THR A 190 10.05 7.73 13.02
CA THR A 190 10.88 8.87 13.42
C THR A 190 11.46 8.76 14.83
N LYS A 191 10.90 7.91 15.70
CA LYS A 191 11.44 7.59 17.02
C LYS A 191 12.61 6.59 16.98
N THR A 192 12.83 5.93 15.84
CA THR A 192 13.92 4.97 15.71
C THR A 192 15.28 5.65 15.56
N ASN A 193 16.34 4.88 15.77
CA ASN A 193 17.71 5.30 15.48
C ASN A 193 18.11 5.18 14.00
N LEU A 194 17.16 5.06 13.07
CA LEU A 194 17.45 5.13 11.63
C LEU A 194 18.07 6.49 11.24
N GLY A 195 17.61 7.55 11.91
CA GLY A 195 18.11 8.91 11.74
C GLY A 195 17.75 9.54 10.38
N PRO A 196 18.06 10.84 10.19
CA PRO A 196 17.71 11.57 8.97
C PRO A 196 18.34 11.00 7.70
N GLU A 197 19.51 10.36 7.80
CA GLU A 197 20.22 9.79 6.64
C GLU A 197 19.44 8.63 6.01
N ARG A 198 18.93 7.69 6.83
CA ARG A 198 18.15 6.55 6.34
C ARG A 198 16.70 6.94 6.09
N LEU A 199 16.07 7.65 7.03
CA LEU A 199 14.69 8.11 6.85
C LEU A 199 14.55 9.07 5.66
N GLY A 200 15.59 9.84 5.36
CA GLY A 200 15.66 10.69 4.19
C GLY A 200 15.61 9.93 2.86
N LYS A 201 15.80 8.61 2.84
CA LYS A 201 15.70 7.76 1.65
C LYS A 201 14.37 7.04 1.50
N ILE A 202 13.39 7.36 2.35
CA ILE A 202 12.09 6.70 2.36
C ILE A 202 10.99 7.76 2.16
N ASN A 203 10.11 7.52 1.20
CA ASN A 203 8.80 8.17 1.15
C ASN A 203 7.77 7.27 1.84
N VAL A 204 6.85 7.87 2.59
CA VAL A 204 5.65 7.17 3.08
C VAL A 204 4.43 7.83 2.46
N TRP A 205 3.63 7.05 1.77
CA TRP A 205 2.39 7.47 1.13
C TRP A 205 1.19 6.81 1.80
N ALA A 206 0.08 7.54 1.91
CA ALA A 206 -1.23 6.97 2.24
C ALA A 206 -2.05 6.83 0.94
N LEU A 207 -2.47 5.61 0.59
CA LEU A 207 -3.40 5.37 -0.52
C LEU A 207 -4.83 5.35 0.02
N LEU A 208 -5.58 6.41 -0.27
CA LEU A 208 -6.89 6.71 0.32
C LEU A 208 -8.06 5.93 -0.29
N ASP A 209 -7.83 4.91 -1.11
CA ASP A 209 -8.93 4.03 -1.56
C ASP A 209 -9.28 3.03 -0.45
N LEU A 210 -10.37 3.31 0.26
CA LEU A 210 -10.89 2.46 1.34
C LEU A 210 -11.79 1.33 0.84
N ASN A 211 -12.00 1.20 -0.47
CA ASN A 211 -12.87 0.18 -1.06
C ASN A 211 -12.18 -1.19 -1.23
N GLN A 212 -10.88 -1.26 -0.93
CA GLN A 212 -10.13 -2.49 -1.05
C GLN A 212 -10.22 -3.33 0.22
N SER A 213 -10.24 -4.65 0.02
CA SER A 213 -9.89 -5.62 1.05
C SER A 213 -8.81 -6.54 0.50
N TYR A 214 -7.87 -6.88 1.37
CA TYR A 214 -6.73 -7.74 1.11
C TYR A 214 -6.79 -8.99 1.99
N PHE A 215 -7.54 -8.96 3.09
CA PHE A 215 -7.74 -10.10 3.97
C PHE A 215 -8.34 -11.32 3.25
N GLN A 216 -7.76 -12.49 3.49
CA GLN A 216 -8.18 -13.77 2.88
C GLN A 216 -8.62 -14.81 3.90
N GLY A 217 -8.63 -14.47 5.19
CA GLY A 217 -8.92 -15.39 6.27
C GLY A 217 -7.73 -15.56 7.21
N PHE A 218 -7.74 -16.66 7.94
CA PHE A 218 -6.77 -16.96 8.99
C PHE A 218 -6.06 -18.28 8.73
N ASN A 219 -4.99 -18.54 9.48
CA ASN A 219 -4.16 -19.74 9.36
C ASN A 219 -3.39 -19.80 8.04
N CYS A 220 -2.82 -18.66 7.64
CA CYS A 220 -1.81 -18.72 6.60
C CYS A 220 -0.72 -19.70 7.00
N PRO A 221 -0.16 -20.50 6.06
CA PRO A 221 0.67 -21.66 6.39
C PRO A 221 1.92 -21.27 7.16
N THR A 222 1.81 -21.06 8.47
CA THR A 222 2.95 -20.82 9.33
C THR A 222 3.50 -22.16 9.78
N PRO A 223 4.82 -22.30 10.00
CA PRO A 223 5.43 -23.56 10.45
C PRO A 223 4.82 -24.15 11.74
N LYS A 224 3.96 -23.42 12.45
CA LYS A 224 3.33 -23.83 13.71
C LYS A 224 1.79 -23.79 13.70
N GLY A 225 1.15 -23.53 12.56
CA GLY A 225 -0.31 -23.34 12.52
C GLY A 225 -0.79 -22.19 13.42
N SER A 226 0.06 -21.19 13.63
CA SER A 226 -0.31 -19.99 14.38
C SER A 226 -1.44 -19.27 13.64
N LEU A 227 -2.43 -18.84 14.39
CA LEU A 227 -3.51 -17.99 13.90
C LEU A 227 -2.95 -16.62 13.54
N VAL A 228 -2.53 -16.47 12.28
CA VAL A 228 -2.11 -15.20 11.68
C VAL A 228 -3.05 -14.85 10.53
N ALA A 229 -3.17 -13.56 10.22
CA ALA A 229 -3.91 -13.10 9.04
C ALA A 229 -3.27 -13.64 7.77
N CYS A 230 -4.13 -14.12 6.86
CA CYS A 230 -3.82 -14.23 5.46
C CYS A 230 -4.22 -12.95 4.75
N TRP A 231 -3.36 -12.50 3.84
CA TRP A 231 -3.69 -11.41 2.94
C TRP A 231 -3.15 -11.66 1.54
N ASN A 232 -3.84 -11.08 0.57
CA ASN A 232 -3.45 -11.09 -0.83
C ASN A 232 -2.33 -10.07 -1.07
N TYR A 233 -1.11 -10.41 -0.66
CA TYR A 233 0.06 -9.54 -0.81
C TYR A 233 0.35 -9.18 -2.28
N ALA A 234 0.05 -10.08 -3.24
CA ALA A 234 0.24 -9.81 -4.67
C ALA A 234 -0.72 -8.73 -5.16
N LYS A 235 -2.01 -8.80 -4.78
CA LYS A 235 -2.99 -7.73 -5.05
C LYS A 235 -2.53 -6.41 -4.42
N ALA A 236 -2.10 -6.44 -3.17
CA ALA A 236 -1.66 -5.25 -2.46
C ALA A 236 -0.45 -4.59 -3.10
N ALA A 237 0.58 -5.37 -3.46
CA ALA A 237 1.76 -4.90 -4.20
C ALA A 237 1.38 -4.30 -5.55
N GLN A 238 0.59 -5.02 -6.36
CA GLN A 238 0.16 -4.55 -7.67
C GLN A 238 -0.62 -3.24 -7.56
N TYR A 239 -1.48 -3.12 -6.54
CA TYR A 239 -2.31 -1.94 -6.36
C TYR A 239 -1.52 -0.72 -5.88
N ALA A 240 -0.61 -0.91 -4.93
CA ALA A 240 0.32 0.12 -4.48
C ALA A 240 1.19 0.64 -5.63
N LEU A 241 1.75 -0.28 -6.44
CA LEU A 241 2.58 0.04 -7.58
C LEU A 241 1.79 0.79 -8.67
N SER A 242 0.62 0.27 -9.07
CA SER A 242 -0.14 0.85 -10.18
C SER A 242 -0.79 2.21 -9.84
N THR A 243 -1.06 2.46 -8.56
CA THR A 243 -1.78 3.67 -8.12
C THR A 243 -0.84 4.76 -7.62
N CYS A 244 0.16 4.39 -6.81
CA CYS A 244 1.07 5.34 -6.18
C CYS A 244 2.55 5.15 -6.57
N GLY A 245 2.88 4.17 -7.42
CA GLY A 245 4.27 3.88 -7.79
C GLY A 245 5.09 3.23 -6.67
N GLY A 246 4.45 2.60 -5.68
CA GLY A 246 5.14 2.05 -4.52
C GLY A 246 6.02 0.83 -4.79
N ASP A 247 7.19 0.79 -4.15
CA ASP A 247 8.09 -0.38 -4.12
C ASP A 247 7.67 -1.40 -3.06
N ILE A 248 7.22 -0.89 -1.92
CA ILE A 248 6.87 -1.65 -0.72
C ILE A 248 5.49 -1.21 -0.28
N HIS A 249 4.73 -2.11 0.33
CA HIS A 249 3.42 -1.77 0.86
C HIS A 249 3.22 -2.25 2.29
N LEU A 250 2.38 -1.49 2.99
CA LEU A 250 1.99 -1.75 4.36
C LEU A 250 0.46 -1.71 4.44
N ILE A 251 -0.17 -2.82 4.76
CA ILE A 251 -1.61 -2.86 5.01
C ILE A 251 -1.82 -2.53 6.50
N LEU A 252 -2.59 -1.48 6.75
CA LEU A 252 -3.06 -1.13 8.08
C LEU A 252 -4.47 -1.67 8.22
N ASN A 253 -4.70 -2.53 9.22
CA ASN A 253 -6.02 -3.06 9.55
C ASN A 253 -6.61 -2.33 10.74
N ASN A 254 -7.86 -1.91 10.63
CA ASN A 254 -8.60 -1.26 11.72
C ASN A 254 -9.12 -2.23 12.78
N ASP A 255 -8.32 -3.24 13.14
CA ASP A 255 -8.59 -4.31 14.11
C ASP A 255 -9.80 -5.21 13.83
N THR A 256 -10.42 -5.12 12.65
CA THR A 256 -11.57 -5.94 12.26
C THR A 256 -11.24 -7.43 12.12
N HIS A 257 -9.98 -7.74 11.79
CA HIS A 257 -9.49 -9.10 11.58
C HIS A 257 -8.46 -9.50 12.62
N ARG A 258 -8.56 -8.93 13.83
CA ARG A 258 -7.60 -9.18 14.89
C ARG A 258 -7.67 -10.63 15.36
N ILE A 259 -6.51 -11.27 15.48
CA ILE A 259 -6.39 -12.54 16.19
C ILE A 259 -5.30 -12.45 17.26
N GLY A 260 -5.67 -12.78 18.49
CA GLY A 260 -4.73 -12.84 19.60
C GLY A 260 -4.02 -11.52 19.85
N SER A 261 -2.73 -11.62 20.18
CA SER A 261 -1.87 -10.50 20.60
C SER A 261 -0.80 -10.14 19.58
N VAL A 262 -0.85 -10.69 18.36
CA VAL A 262 0.13 -10.40 17.32
C VAL A 262 -0.15 -9.00 16.78
N GLY A 263 0.83 -8.10 16.88
CA GLY A 263 0.67 -6.70 16.45
C GLY A 263 0.76 -6.51 14.94
N GLY A 264 1.52 -7.37 14.26
CA GLY A 264 1.67 -7.37 12.82
C GLY A 264 2.34 -8.64 12.33
N ILE A 265 2.43 -8.76 11.01
CA ILE A 265 3.16 -9.81 10.32
C ILE A 265 3.74 -9.23 9.04
N ALA A 266 4.93 -9.67 8.67
CA ALA A 266 5.60 -9.23 7.46
C ALA A 266 6.14 -10.40 6.64
N ILE A 267 6.28 -10.11 5.36
CA ILE A 267 7.08 -10.85 4.39
C ILE A 267 7.93 -9.82 3.63
N TRP A 268 8.88 -10.28 2.82
CA TRP A 268 9.66 -9.36 1.99
C TRP A 268 8.75 -8.49 1.11
N GLY A 269 8.91 -7.17 1.19
CA GLY A 269 8.14 -6.17 0.44
C GLY A 269 6.71 -5.90 0.93
N SER A 270 6.24 -6.56 2.01
CA SER A 270 4.87 -6.43 2.50
C SER A 270 4.75 -6.60 4.01
N ALA A 271 3.97 -5.74 4.65
CA ALA A 271 3.57 -5.92 6.04
C ALA A 271 2.05 -5.76 6.20
N TYR A 272 1.49 -6.46 7.18
CA TYR A 272 0.09 -6.37 7.59
C TYR A 272 0.05 -6.10 9.09
N ILE A 273 -0.47 -4.94 9.50
CA ILE A 273 -0.35 -4.45 10.89
C ILE A 273 -1.70 -4.02 11.43
N TYR A 274 -1.97 -4.40 12.66
CA TYR A 274 -3.20 -4.10 13.39
C TYR A 274 -3.12 -2.74 14.10
N ASN A 275 -4.24 -2.00 14.13
CA ASN A 275 -4.32 -0.65 14.66
C ASN A 275 -3.95 -0.54 16.14
N PHE A 276 -4.33 -1.52 16.97
CA PHE A 276 -3.95 -1.54 18.38
C PHE A 276 -2.42 -1.54 18.61
N ALA A 277 -1.63 -1.92 17.60
CA ALA A 277 -0.18 -2.04 17.68
C ALA A 277 0.56 -0.76 17.28
N PHE A 278 -0.11 0.26 16.74
CA PHE A 278 0.55 1.48 16.26
C PHE A 278 1.14 2.37 17.35
N ASP A 279 0.69 2.21 18.59
CA ASP A 279 1.25 2.95 19.73
C ASP A 279 2.59 2.33 20.22
N TYR A 280 3.03 1.23 19.61
CA TYR A 280 4.28 0.52 19.88
C TYR A 280 5.21 0.58 18.65
N PRO A 281 6.48 0.16 18.75
CA PRO A 281 7.39 0.13 17.59
C PRO A 281 7.05 -0.98 16.57
N THR A 282 5.80 -1.46 16.50
CA THR A 282 5.41 -2.53 15.59
C THR A 282 5.56 -2.12 14.13
N VAL A 283 5.18 -0.90 13.74
CA VAL A 283 5.38 -0.44 12.34
C VAL A 283 6.85 -0.52 11.93
N PRO A 284 7.81 0.10 12.63
CA PRO A 284 9.22 -0.05 12.28
C PRO A 284 9.75 -1.49 12.43
N HIS A 285 9.23 -2.31 13.35
CA HIS A 285 9.61 -3.73 13.49
C HIS A 285 9.26 -4.53 12.23
N GLU A 286 7.99 -4.46 11.79
CA GLU A 286 7.52 -5.19 10.60
C GLU A 286 8.17 -4.66 9.32
N LEU A 287 8.47 -3.36 9.25
CA LEU A 287 9.27 -2.80 8.15
C LEU A 287 10.73 -3.29 8.18
N GLY A 288 11.28 -3.58 9.35
CA GLY A 288 12.57 -4.25 9.48
C GLY A 288 12.60 -5.61 8.79
N HIS A 289 11.51 -6.39 8.90
CA HIS A 289 11.35 -7.61 8.12
C HIS A 289 11.13 -7.33 6.63
N ALA A 290 10.17 -6.46 6.31
CA ALA A 290 9.70 -6.27 4.95
C ALA A 290 10.73 -5.57 4.04
N MET A 291 11.54 -4.67 4.58
CA MET A 291 12.51 -3.88 3.82
C MET A 291 13.93 -4.35 4.06
N ALA A 292 14.32 -4.50 5.33
CA ALA A 292 15.70 -4.74 5.71
C ALA A 292 16.03 -6.23 5.91
N GLY A 293 15.08 -7.15 5.70
CA GLY A 293 15.31 -8.59 5.80
C GLY A 293 15.74 -9.05 7.19
N LEU A 294 15.37 -8.31 8.23
CA LEU A 294 15.71 -8.64 9.60
C LEU A 294 14.89 -9.84 10.07
N SER A 295 15.40 -10.58 11.05
CA SER A 295 14.68 -11.66 11.73
C SER A 295 14.28 -11.23 13.13
N ASP A 296 13.28 -11.91 13.68
CA ASP A 296 12.89 -11.72 15.07
C ASP A 296 14.05 -12.09 16.00
N GLU A 297 14.24 -11.28 17.04
CA GLU A 297 15.25 -11.51 18.07
C GLU A 297 14.65 -12.16 19.33
N TYR A 298 13.32 -12.13 19.50
CA TYR A 298 12.67 -12.90 20.55
C TYR A 298 12.76 -14.41 20.29
N SER A 299 12.59 -15.19 21.35
CA SER A 299 12.60 -16.65 21.24
C SER A 299 11.22 -17.17 20.86
N PHE A 300 11.16 -18.01 19.83
CA PHE A 300 9.99 -18.82 19.47
C PHE A 300 9.84 -20.07 20.36
N GLY A 301 10.70 -20.24 21.37
CA GLY A 301 10.71 -21.39 22.28
C GLY A 301 11.21 -22.70 21.66
N ILE A 302 11.81 -22.64 20.47
CA ILE A 302 12.32 -23.82 19.75
C ILE A 302 13.74 -23.58 19.26
N ALA A 303 14.51 -24.67 19.11
CA ALA A 303 15.82 -24.62 18.47
C ALA A 303 15.67 -24.66 16.94
N ALA A 304 16.57 -23.98 16.24
CA ALA A 304 16.74 -24.07 14.81
C ALA A 304 17.21 -25.47 14.43
N LEU A 305 16.62 -26.05 13.39
CA LEU A 305 17.09 -27.30 12.82
C LEU A 305 18.44 -27.11 12.09
N PRO A 306 19.26 -28.15 11.94
CA PRO A 306 20.46 -28.07 11.11
C PRO A 306 20.16 -27.54 9.71
N GLY A 307 20.94 -26.57 9.24
CA GLY A 307 20.76 -25.93 7.93
C GLY A 307 19.73 -24.80 7.88
N THR A 308 19.07 -24.47 9.00
CA THR A 308 18.24 -23.25 9.09
C THR A 308 19.11 -22.03 8.80
N LYS A 309 18.73 -21.22 7.79
CA LYS A 309 19.40 -19.97 7.47
C LYS A 309 19.12 -18.92 8.56
N GLU A 310 20.16 -18.26 9.03
CA GLU A 310 20.04 -17.19 10.01
C GLU A 310 19.67 -15.84 9.39
N GLY A 311 18.99 -15.01 10.18
CA GLY A 311 18.76 -13.61 9.85
C GLY A 311 20.03 -12.76 9.81
N ILE A 312 19.97 -11.61 9.13
CA ILE A 312 21.05 -10.61 9.12
C ILE A 312 21.52 -10.29 10.55
N ASN A 313 20.55 -10.05 11.43
CA ASN A 313 20.72 -9.73 12.85
C ASN A 313 20.77 -10.96 13.79
N CYS A 314 20.85 -12.18 13.24
CA CYS A 314 21.01 -13.41 14.02
C CYS A 314 22.31 -14.14 13.67
N ALA A 315 22.91 -14.83 14.63
CA ALA A 315 24.08 -15.67 14.44
C ALA A 315 23.80 -17.11 14.90
N PRO A 316 24.24 -18.14 14.15
CA PRO A 316 24.05 -19.55 14.53
C PRO A 316 25.11 -20.03 15.54
N LEU A 317 26.24 -19.31 15.62
CA LEU A 317 27.33 -19.57 16.57
C LEU A 317 27.50 -18.35 17.47
N GLY A 318 27.78 -18.60 18.74
CA GLY A 318 27.93 -17.53 19.72
C GLY A 318 28.94 -17.83 20.80
N SER A 319 29.26 -16.79 21.57
CA SER A 319 30.13 -16.82 22.75
C SER A 319 29.35 -16.75 24.06
N SER A 320 28.02 -16.52 24.00
CA SER A 320 27.14 -16.19 25.14
C SER A 320 27.63 -15.02 26.02
N SER A 321 28.57 -14.23 25.53
CA SER A 321 29.18 -13.12 26.25
C SER A 321 28.54 -11.79 25.88
N GLN A 322 28.28 -10.94 26.87
CA GLN A 322 27.76 -9.60 26.65
C GLN A 322 28.84 -8.63 26.15
N THR A 323 30.12 -8.97 26.29
CA THR A 323 31.27 -8.14 25.93
C THR A 323 32.10 -8.75 24.80
N THR A 324 31.72 -9.92 24.29
CA THR A 324 32.37 -10.56 23.15
C THR A 324 31.35 -10.71 22.05
N PRO A 325 31.53 -10.02 20.90
CA PRO A 325 30.62 -10.13 19.77
C PRO A 325 30.47 -11.58 19.28
N CYS A 326 29.36 -11.90 18.62
CA CYS A 326 29.26 -13.19 17.95
C CYS A 326 30.26 -13.27 16.78
N PRO A 327 30.81 -14.46 16.47
CA PRO A 327 31.76 -14.63 15.36
C PRO A 327 31.30 -14.02 14.03
N LYS A 328 29.98 -14.05 13.74
CA LYS A 328 29.38 -13.48 12.54
C LYS A 328 29.73 -12.01 12.31
N TRP A 329 29.76 -11.20 13.39
CA TRP A 329 29.96 -9.76 13.31
C TRP A 329 31.20 -9.25 14.04
N ALA A 330 31.97 -10.13 14.70
CA ALA A 330 33.09 -9.73 15.56
C ALA A 330 34.14 -8.84 14.88
N ALA A 331 34.39 -9.04 13.58
CA ALA A 331 35.34 -8.23 12.83
C ALA A 331 34.79 -6.83 12.46
N ARG A 332 33.48 -6.69 12.28
CA ARG A 332 32.85 -5.46 11.76
C ARG A 332 32.25 -4.59 12.85
N PHE A 333 31.68 -5.23 13.88
CA PHE A 333 30.97 -4.57 14.96
C PHE A 333 31.54 -5.03 16.32
N PRO A 334 32.80 -4.66 16.63
CA PRO A 334 33.52 -5.16 17.82
C PRO A 334 32.90 -4.72 19.15
N ASN A 335 32.01 -3.72 19.13
CA ASN A 335 31.34 -3.20 20.32
C ASN A 335 29.97 -3.85 20.59
N THR A 336 29.57 -4.83 19.77
CA THR A 336 28.34 -5.60 19.98
C THR A 336 28.57 -6.79 20.91
N GLY A 337 27.50 -7.32 21.50
CA GLY A 337 27.56 -8.54 22.30
C GLY A 337 27.20 -9.79 21.49
N CYS A 338 27.05 -10.89 22.22
CA CYS A 338 26.51 -12.14 21.72
C CYS A 338 25.51 -12.72 22.70
N TYR A 339 24.27 -12.23 22.62
CA TYR A 339 23.21 -12.59 23.55
C TYR A 339 22.48 -13.84 23.04
N PRO A 340 22.27 -14.87 23.89
CA PRO A 340 21.49 -16.04 23.48
C PRO A 340 20.07 -15.63 23.12
N ARG A 341 19.40 -16.41 22.24
CA ARG A 341 18.10 -16.24 21.53
C ARG A 341 18.11 -15.21 20.40
N CYS A 342 17.67 -15.65 19.21
CA CYS A 342 17.36 -14.82 18.04
C CYS A 342 16.43 -15.59 17.10
N GLY A 343 15.12 -15.50 17.34
CA GLY A 343 14.09 -16.37 16.74
C GLY A 343 14.14 -17.76 17.36
N TYR A 344 15.29 -18.41 17.30
CA TYR A 344 15.53 -19.74 17.85
C TYR A 344 16.33 -19.68 19.15
N THR A 345 16.12 -20.68 20.02
CA THR A 345 16.77 -20.78 21.34
C THR A 345 18.28 -21.01 21.25
N ASN A 346 18.78 -21.55 20.15
CA ASN A 346 20.20 -21.83 19.87
C ASN A 346 20.84 -20.80 18.91
N PHE A 347 20.14 -19.75 18.53
CA PHE A 347 20.71 -18.61 17.80
C PHE A 347 21.01 -17.45 18.76
N PHE A 348 21.81 -16.49 18.30
CA PHE A 348 22.31 -15.36 19.08
C PHE A 348 22.03 -14.03 18.40
N ARG A 349 21.81 -12.98 19.19
CA ARG A 349 21.57 -11.60 18.72
C ARG A 349 22.65 -10.64 19.23
N PRO A 350 22.88 -9.50 18.56
CA PRO A 350 24.00 -8.60 18.84
C PRO A 350 23.78 -7.71 20.06
N MET A 351 22.53 -7.51 20.51
CA MET A 351 22.21 -6.59 21.60
C MET A 351 21.18 -7.19 22.56
N GLN A 352 21.22 -6.80 23.84
CA GLN A 352 20.27 -7.31 24.82
C GLN A 352 18.82 -6.94 24.46
N LYS A 353 18.62 -5.71 23.99
CA LYS A 353 17.35 -5.13 23.55
C LYS A 353 17.53 -4.53 22.16
N SER A 354 16.55 -4.77 21.30
CA SER A 354 16.39 -4.07 20.03
C SER A 354 14.90 -4.05 19.71
N ILE A 355 14.52 -3.28 18.70
CA ILE A 355 13.18 -3.32 18.13
C ILE A 355 12.77 -4.71 17.64
N MET A 356 13.70 -5.57 17.21
CA MET A 356 13.42 -6.94 16.78
C MET A 356 13.22 -7.90 17.97
N ASP A 357 13.60 -7.52 19.20
CA ASP A 357 13.63 -8.42 20.37
C ASP A 357 12.32 -8.49 21.14
N ARG A 358 11.52 -7.43 21.20
CA ARG A 358 10.19 -7.44 21.83
C ARG A 358 9.31 -6.35 21.24
N GLY A 359 8.05 -6.69 20.95
CA GLY A 359 6.97 -5.71 20.79
C GLY A 359 6.35 -5.28 22.12
N GLY A 360 5.52 -4.23 22.10
CA GLY A 360 4.72 -3.77 23.26
C GLY A 360 5.36 -2.67 24.12
N ALA A 361 4.82 -2.44 25.33
CA ALA A 361 5.05 -1.24 26.14
C ALA A 361 6.49 -1.02 26.66
N ASN A 362 7.36 -2.04 26.58
CA ASN A 362 8.77 -1.96 26.96
C ASN A 362 9.71 -2.23 25.77
N ALA A 363 9.17 -2.18 24.55
CA ALA A 363 9.93 -2.37 23.33
C ALA A 363 10.91 -1.20 23.12
N SER A 364 12.08 -1.52 22.57
CA SER A 364 13.03 -0.51 22.12
C SER A 364 12.62 -0.01 20.73
N TYR A 365 12.89 1.25 20.43
CA TYR A 365 12.80 1.80 19.07
C TYR A 365 14.13 1.69 18.32
N ASP A 366 15.18 1.16 18.96
CA ASP A 366 16.52 1.10 18.40
C ASP A 366 16.74 -0.22 17.66
N PHE A 367 17.18 -0.10 16.41
CA PHE A 367 17.83 -1.19 15.70
C PHE A 367 19.27 -1.35 16.24
N ASN A 368 19.74 -2.59 16.35
CA ASN A 368 21.15 -2.83 16.63
C ASN A 368 22.03 -2.52 15.40
N GLU A 369 23.34 -2.45 15.62
CA GLU A 369 24.30 -2.04 14.59
C GLU A 369 24.30 -2.94 13.34
N PRO A 370 24.29 -4.30 13.45
CA PRO A 370 24.07 -5.15 12.27
C PRO A 370 22.76 -4.86 11.52
N SER A 371 21.66 -4.62 12.23
CA SER A 371 20.38 -4.29 11.58
C SER A 371 20.45 -2.96 10.81
N LEU A 372 21.15 -1.96 11.34
CA LEU A 372 21.32 -0.66 10.69
C LEU A 372 22.22 -0.75 9.46
N VAL A 373 23.38 -1.40 9.59
CA VAL A 373 24.41 -1.40 8.55
C VAL A 373 24.16 -2.51 7.53
N ASP A 374 23.96 -3.75 7.96
CA ASP A 374 23.83 -4.90 7.06
C ASP A 374 22.41 -5.11 6.56
N GLY A 375 21.42 -4.50 7.20
CA GLY A 375 20.03 -4.49 6.77
C GLY A 375 19.65 -3.20 6.06
N TRP A 376 19.47 -2.13 6.83
CA TRP A 376 18.93 -0.86 6.32
C TRP A 376 19.84 -0.16 5.31
N ASP A 377 21.15 -0.02 5.55
CA ASP A 377 22.03 0.65 4.58
C ASP A 377 22.16 -0.15 3.29
N GLU A 378 22.25 -1.48 3.41
CA GLU A 378 22.38 -2.37 2.26
C GLU A 378 21.14 -2.36 1.35
N VAL A 379 19.93 -2.22 1.90
CA VAL A 379 18.72 -2.05 1.06
C VAL A 379 18.58 -0.61 0.58
N LEU A 380 18.88 0.38 1.41
CA LEU A 380 18.67 1.78 1.06
C LEU A 380 19.72 2.33 0.07
N LYS A 381 20.83 1.63 -0.16
CA LYS A 381 21.83 2.03 -1.18
C LYS A 381 21.30 1.97 -2.62
N TYR A 382 20.20 1.25 -2.85
CA TYR A 382 19.56 1.17 -4.18
C TYR A 382 18.68 2.39 -4.48
N PHE A 383 18.50 3.30 -3.52
CA PHE A 383 17.70 4.51 -3.64
C PHE A 383 18.61 5.73 -3.38
N ASN A 384 19.13 6.34 -4.46
CA ASN A 384 19.99 7.53 -4.41
C ASN A 384 19.75 8.45 -5.61
#